data_AF-A0A842ICV5-F1
#
_entry.id   AF-A0A842ICV5-F1
#
_cell.length_a   1.000
_cell.length_b   1.000
_cell.length_c   1.000
_cell.angle_alpha   90.00
_cell.angle_beta   90.00
_cell.angle_gamma   90.00
#
_symmetry.space_group_name_H-M   'P 1'
#
loop_
_entity.id
_entity.type
_entity.pdbx_description
1 polymer ?
#
loop_
_entity_poly.entity_id
_entity_poly.type
_entity_poly.pdbx_seq_one_letter_code
_entity_poly.pdbx_strand_id
1 'polypeptide(L)'
;MSHQMPHRTASHLSVVASAAGGAAPRVLIVGRDGADAPAIHTWLDRLGASPVHVGERHLPLEWLDQYATGFDIALVDADHLGDPGDVIDFGQRLRRYAPELPVLMASSRVAQDDLTTERMAFCDATLKKPLTHARLAKGAAQACDNHAHWLASRDSQRPPPRLLGAIP
;
A
#
# COMPACT_ATOMS: atom_id res chain seq x y z
N MET A 1 10.85 12.20 -40.09
CA MET A 1 11.02 10.84 -39.55
C MET A 1 11.12 10.99 -38.03
N SER A 2 9.99 10.90 -37.34
CA SER A 2 9.92 11.07 -35.89
C SER A 2 9.99 9.68 -35.25
N HIS A 3 11.09 9.40 -34.55
CA HIS A 3 11.21 8.22 -33.70
C HIS A 3 10.32 8.40 -32.47
N GLN A 4 9.19 7.70 -32.46
CA GLN A 4 8.36 7.56 -31.27
C GLN A 4 8.89 6.37 -30.46
N MET A 5 9.60 6.67 -29.38
CA MET A 5 9.96 5.71 -28.33
C MET A 5 8.67 5.19 -27.64
N PRO A 6 8.50 3.88 -27.45
CA PRO A 6 7.39 3.37 -26.66
C PRO A 6 7.69 3.55 -25.16
N HIS A 7 6.95 4.44 -24.49
CA HIS A 7 6.90 4.48 -23.02
C HIS A 7 6.21 3.21 -22.52
N ARG A 8 6.98 2.15 -22.24
CA ARG A 8 6.56 1.03 -21.39
C ARG A 8 6.61 1.49 -19.93
N THR A 9 5.57 2.18 -19.47
CA THR A 9 5.31 2.30 -18.03
C THR A 9 4.68 0.99 -17.57
N ALA A 10 5.51 -0.03 -17.34
CA ALA A 10 5.05 -1.21 -16.64
C ALA A 10 4.65 -0.75 -15.23
N SER A 11 3.41 -1.01 -14.83
CA SER A 11 2.95 -0.77 -13.46
C SER A 11 3.89 -1.48 -12.50
N HIS A 12 4.30 -0.85 -11.40
CA HIS A 12 5.21 -1.47 -10.42
C HIS A 12 4.66 -2.83 -9.93
N LEU A 13 3.34 -3.03 -9.87
CA LEU A 13 2.69 -4.33 -9.63
C LEU A 13 3.09 -5.40 -10.66
N SER A 14 3.12 -5.06 -11.95
CA SER A 14 3.58 -5.97 -13.01
C SER A 14 5.11 -6.20 -12.94
N VAL A 15 5.86 -5.24 -12.40
CA VAL A 15 7.31 -5.37 -12.17
C VAL A 15 7.61 -6.26 -10.96
N VAL A 16 6.85 -6.13 -9.86
CA VAL A 16 6.93 -6.99 -8.67
C VAL A 16 6.57 -8.44 -9.02
N ALA A 17 5.52 -8.65 -9.83
CA ALA A 17 5.17 -9.96 -10.38
C ALA A 17 6.33 -10.60 -11.17
N SER A 18 7.06 -9.78 -11.91
CA SER A 18 8.19 -10.19 -12.75
C SER A 18 9.48 -10.45 -11.95
N ALA A 19 9.69 -9.75 -10.83
CA ALA A 19 10.88 -9.89 -9.99
C ALA A 19 10.78 -11.07 -9.01
N ALA A 20 9.57 -11.47 -8.59
CA ALA A 20 9.34 -12.49 -7.57
C ALA A 20 9.17 -13.94 -8.10
N GLY A 21 9.44 -14.21 -9.38
CA GLY A 21 9.36 -15.57 -9.92
C GLY A 21 7.94 -16.04 -10.30
N GLY A 22 7.08 -15.12 -10.77
CA GLY A 22 5.89 -15.47 -11.56
C GLY A 22 4.55 -15.57 -10.82
N ALA A 23 4.51 -15.33 -9.51
CA ALA A 23 3.24 -15.25 -8.78
C ALA A 23 2.59 -13.86 -8.93
N ALA A 24 1.26 -13.83 -9.05
CA ALA A 24 0.48 -12.59 -9.10
C ALA A 24 0.61 -11.82 -7.77
N PRO A 25 0.91 -10.50 -7.77
CA PRO A 25 1.00 -9.71 -6.56
C PRO A 25 -0.31 -9.77 -5.77
N ARG A 26 -0.23 -10.07 -4.49
CA ARG A 26 -1.37 -10.19 -3.59
C ARG A 26 -1.69 -8.84 -2.99
N VAL A 27 -2.91 -8.36 -3.25
CA VAL A 27 -3.37 -7.04 -2.80
C VAL A 27 -4.37 -7.21 -1.68
N LEU A 28 -4.06 -6.70 -0.50
CA LEU A 28 -5.00 -6.66 0.61
C LEU A 28 -5.93 -5.46 0.43
N ILE A 29 -7.23 -5.71 0.25
CA ILE A 29 -8.24 -4.66 0.22
C ILE A 29 -8.87 -4.57 1.61
N VAL A 30 -8.78 -3.39 2.24
CA VAL A 30 -9.41 -3.11 3.53
C VAL A 30 -10.54 -2.11 3.30
N GLY A 31 -11.78 -2.53 3.58
CA GLY A 31 -12.94 -1.67 3.40
C GLY A 31 -14.23 -2.48 3.44
N ARG A 32 -15.35 -1.86 3.05
CA ARG A 32 -16.61 -2.59 2.83
C ARG A 32 -16.71 -3.04 1.37
N ASP A 33 -17.43 -4.13 1.16
CA ASP A 33 -18.00 -4.42 -0.15
C ASP A 33 -18.99 -3.31 -0.50
N GLY A 34 -18.52 -2.35 -1.28
CA GLY A 34 -19.27 -1.20 -1.75
C GLY A 34 -19.37 -1.18 -3.27
N ALA A 35 -20.04 -0.17 -3.82
CA ALA A 35 -20.24 -0.03 -5.27
C ALA A 35 -18.94 -0.01 -6.08
N ASP A 36 -17.83 0.44 -5.48
CA ASP A 36 -16.52 0.52 -6.13
C ASP A 36 -15.77 -0.83 -6.13
N ALA A 37 -16.13 -1.78 -5.25
CA ALA A 37 -15.38 -3.03 -5.06
C ALA A 37 -15.29 -3.88 -6.35
N PRO A 38 -16.37 -4.13 -7.12
CA PRO A 38 -16.28 -4.89 -8.37
C PRO A 38 -15.36 -4.24 -9.41
N ALA A 39 -15.36 -2.90 -9.48
CA ALA A 39 -14.50 -2.16 -10.40
C ALA A 39 -13.03 -2.26 -9.97
N ILE A 40 -12.75 -2.11 -8.68
CA ILE A 40 -11.40 -2.26 -8.11
C ILE A 40 -10.85 -3.66 -8.37
N HIS A 41 -11.64 -4.71 -8.10
CA HIS A 41 -11.26 -6.09 -8.40
C HIS A 41 -10.92 -6.26 -9.89
N THR A 42 -11.79 -5.80 -10.78
CA THR A 42 -11.56 -5.86 -12.23
C THR A 42 -10.27 -5.12 -12.64
N TRP A 43 -9.98 -3.99 -12.01
CA TRP A 43 -8.76 -3.22 -12.29
C TRP A 43 -7.50 -3.91 -11.77
N LEU A 44 -7.55 -4.52 -10.58
CA LEU A 44 -6.45 -5.29 -10.02
C LEU A 44 -6.17 -6.56 -10.84
N ASP A 45 -7.21 -7.25 -11.29
CA ASP A 45 -7.08 -8.40 -12.20
C ASP A 45 -6.40 -8.00 -13.52
N ARG A 46 -6.76 -6.85 -14.09
CA ARG A 46 -6.11 -6.29 -15.30
C ARG A 46 -4.65 -5.90 -15.07
N LEU A 47 -4.27 -5.59 -13.84
CA LEU A 47 -2.88 -5.35 -13.44
C LEU A 47 -2.11 -6.64 -13.13
N GLY A 48 -2.79 -7.80 -13.22
CA GLY A 48 -2.22 -9.12 -12.92
C GLY A 48 -2.09 -9.41 -11.43
N ALA A 49 -2.83 -8.70 -10.58
CA ALA A 49 -2.81 -8.86 -9.13
C ALA A 49 -3.93 -9.78 -8.65
N SER A 50 -3.74 -10.39 -7.48
CA SER A 50 -4.72 -11.22 -6.78
C SER A 50 -5.29 -10.44 -5.58
N PRO A 51 -6.49 -9.86 -5.70
CA PRO A 51 -7.11 -9.14 -4.60
C PRO A 51 -7.67 -10.08 -3.53
N VAL A 52 -7.42 -9.75 -2.27
CA VAL A 52 -8.04 -10.38 -1.09
C VAL A 52 -8.70 -9.29 -0.28
N HIS A 53 -10.01 -9.35 -0.16
CA HIS A 53 -10.78 -8.36 0.59
C HIS A 53 -10.98 -8.84 2.03
N VAL A 54 -10.63 -7.99 2.98
CA VAL A 54 -10.95 -8.16 4.40
C VAL A 54 -11.83 -7.02 4.88
N GLY A 55 -12.93 -7.38 5.56
CA GLY A 55 -13.87 -6.41 6.12
C GLY A 55 -13.24 -5.55 7.22
N GLU A 56 -13.54 -4.25 7.18
CA GLU A 56 -13.15 -3.19 8.13
C GLU A 56 -13.25 -3.58 9.61
N ARG A 57 -14.35 -4.21 10.03
CA ARG A 57 -14.78 -4.09 11.42
C ARG A 57 -13.86 -4.72 12.45
N HIS A 58 -13.02 -5.69 12.09
CA HIS A 58 -12.08 -6.28 13.04
C HIS A 58 -10.93 -6.92 12.28
N LEU A 59 -10.01 -6.15 11.69
CA LEU A 59 -8.66 -6.65 11.41
C LEU A 59 -7.91 -6.65 12.76
N PRO A 60 -7.89 -7.76 13.51
CA PRO A 60 -7.22 -7.79 14.81
C PRO A 60 -5.72 -7.61 14.55
N LEU A 61 -5.01 -7.01 15.51
CA LEU A 61 -3.56 -6.80 15.39
C LEU A 61 -2.81 -8.11 15.14
N GLU A 62 -3.29 -9.20 15.75
CA GLU A 62 -2.80 -10.56 15.57
C GLU A 62 -2.93 -11.05 14.12
N TRP A 63 -4.00 -10.66 13.41
CA TRP A 63 -4.15 -11.01 12.00
C TRP A 63 -3.15 -10.25 11.14
N LEU A 64 -2.91 -8.97 11.43
CA LEU A 64 -1.91 -8.18 10.69
C LEU A 64 -0.51 -8.79 10.91
N ASP A 65 -0.15 -9.11 12.14
CA ASP A 65 1.13 -9.74 12.46
C ASP A 65 1.29 -11.10 11.76
N GLN A 66 0.22 -11.89 11.70
CA GLN A 66 0.26 -13.25 11.15
C GLN A 66 0.18 -13.32 9.63
N TYR A 67 -0.57 -12.42 8.98
CA TYR A 67 -0.94 -12.56 7.56
C TYR A 67 -0.48 -11.42 6.67
N ALA A 68 -0.10 -10.26 7.21
CA ALA A 68 0.21 -9.09 6.39
C ALA A 68 1.45 -9.28 5.50
N THR A 69 2.43 -10.09 5.94
CA THR A 69 3.62 -10.45 5.17
C THR A 69 3.32 -11.29 3.93
N GLY A 70 2.09 -11.83 3.83
CA GLY A 70 1.63 -12.55 2.65
C GLY A 70 1.08 -11.66 1.52
N PHE A 71 1.12 -10.33 1.69
CA PHE A 71 0.63 -9.34 0.74
C PHE A 71 1.73 -8.40 0.28
N ASP A 72 1.62 -7.92 -0.96
CA ASP A 72 2.60 -7.02 -1.57
C ASP A 72 2.21 -5.54 -1.40
N ILE A 73 0.92 -5.25 -1.19
CA ILE A 73 0.39 -3.90 -0.95
C ILE A 73 -0.99 -3.97 -0.30
N ALA A 74 -1.29 -3.00 0.57
CA ALA A 74 -2.63 -2.74 1.09
C ALA A 74 -3.31 -1.59 0.33
N LEU A 75 -4.53 -1.82 -0.15
CA LEU A 75 -5.45 -0.79 -0.60
C LEU A 75 -6.53 -0.57 0.48
N VAL A 76 -6.52 0.61 1.09
CA VAL A 76 -7.36 0.93 2.25
C VAL A 76 -8.42 1.96 1.88
N ASP A 77 -9.68 1.61 2.06
CA ASP A 77 -10.81 2.52 1.94
C ASP A 77 -10.97 3.35 3.22
N ALA A 78 -10.38 4.54 3.21
CA ALA A 78 -10.36 5.42 4.37
C ALA A 78 -11.73 6.05 4.69
N ASP A 79 -12.67 6.07 3.74
CA ASP A 79 -14.01 6.62 4.01
C ASP A 79 -14.83 5.75 4.97
N HIS A 80 -14.42 4.48 5.10
CA HIS A 80 -15.07 3.48 5.92
C HIS A 80 -14.42 3.30 7.30
N LEU A 81 -13.20 3.80 7.51
CA LEU A 81 -12.48 3.63 8.78
C LEU A 81 -12.99 4.50 9.93
N GLY A 82 -13.78 5.53 9.65
CA GLY A 82 -14.30 6.45 10.67
C GLY A 82 -13.89 7.89 10.42
N ASP A 83 -13.41 8.58 11.44
CA ASP A 83 -12.91 9.96 11.35
C ASP A 83 -11.44 10.02 10.89
N PRO A 84 -10.86 11.21 10.65
CA PRO A 84 -9.45 11.32 10.25
C PRO A 84 -8.45 10.72 11.25
N GLY A 85 -8.77 10.74 12.55
CA GLY A 85 -7.95 10.13 13.59
C GLY A 85 -7.94 8.61 13.47
N ASP A 86 -9.10 7.99 13.24
CA ASP A 86 -9.22 6.54 13.02
C ASP A 86 -8.38 6.06 11.82
N VAL A 87 -8.34 6.85 10.74
CA VAL A 87 -7.53 6.55 9.54
C VAL A 87 -6.04 6.59 9.85
N ILE A 88 -5.58 7.60 10.60
CA ILE A 88 -4.18 7.75 11.00
C ILE A 88 -3.80 6.59 11.93
N ASP A 89 -4.63 6.30 12.93
CA ASP A 89 -4.42 5.21 13.88
C ASP A 89 -4.32 3.86 13.16
N PHE A 90 -5.19 3.60 12.18
CA PHE A 90 -5.14 2.39 11.39
C PHE A 90 -3.84 2.27 10.59
N GLY A 91 -3.43 3.33 9.91
CA GLY A 91 -2.17 3.35 9.16
C GLY A 91 -0.94 3.18 10.06
N GLN A 92 -0.93 3.79 11.24
CA GLN A 92 0.13 3.59 12.23
C GLN A 92 0.18 2.16 12.77
N ARG A 93 -0.97 1.50 12.95
CA ARG A 93 -1.02 0.07 13.30
C ARG A 93 -0.41 -0.78 12.18
N LEU A 94 -0.74 -0.52 10.91
CA LEU A 94 -0.09 -1.20 9.79
C LEU A 94 1.43 -1.01 9.81
N ARG A 95 1.93 0.19 10.05
CA ARG A 95 3.39 0.42 10.17
C ARG A 95 4.05 -0.34 11.30
N ARG A 96 3.33 -0.57 12.41
CA ARG A 96 3.87 -1.28 13.57
C ARG A 96 3.91 -2.80 13.36
N TYR A 97 2.84 -3.37 12.83
CA TYR A 97 2.65 -4.83 12.74
C TYR A 97 3.01 -5.40 11.37
N ALA A 98 2.95 -4.58 10.33
CA ALA A 98 3.25 -4.96 8.95
C ALA A 98 4.15 -3.89 8.29
N PRO A 99 5.33 -3.61 8.87
CA PRO A 99 6.16 -2.52 8.39
C PRO A 99 6.61 -2.68 6.93
N GLU A 100 6.72 -3.90 6.42
CA GLU A 100 7.15 -4.18 5.04
C GLU A 100 5.98 -4.09 4.04
N LEU A 101 4.77 -3.73 4.49
CA LEU A 101 3.59 -3.62 3.64
C LEU A 101 3.38 -2.17 3.19
N PRO A 102 3.50 -1.86 1.89
CA PRO A 102 3.09 -0.59 1.33
C PRO A 102 1.59 -0.34 1.54
N VAL A 103 1.21 0.91 1.83
CA VAL A 103 -0.16 1.30 2.16
C VAL A 103 -0.64 2.39 1.21
N LEU A 104 -1.59 2.04 0.35
CA LEU A 104 -2.31 2.96 -0.54
C LEU A 104 -3.70 3.25 0.04
N MET A 105 -3.93 4.49 0.45
CA MET A 105 -5.23 4.95 0.94
C MET A 105 -6.11 5.43 -0.22
N ALA A 106 -7.42 5.23 -0.14
CA ALA A 106 -8.41 5.81 -1.04
C ALA A 106 -9.51 6.51 -0.24
N SER A 107 -9.77 7.78 -0.53
CA SER A 107 -10.79 8.57 0.19
C SER A 107 -11.51 9.57 -0.71
N SER A 108 -12.80 9.78 -0.47
CA SER A 108 -13.56 10.88 -1.07
C SER A 108 -13.34 12.22 -0.37
N ARG A 109 -12.71 12.24 0.81
CA ARG A 109 -12.53 13.43 1.66
C ARG A 109 -11.29 14.26 1.37
N VAL A 110 -10.33 13.73 0.60
CA VAL A 110 -9.14 14.48 0.18
C VAL A 110 -9.44 15.37 -1.02
N ALA A 111 -8.69 16.46 -1.20
CA ALA A 111 -8.91 17.39 -2.32
C ALA A 111 -8.44 16.80 -3.67
N GLN A 112 -7.33 16.07 -3.65
CA GLN A 112 -6.68 15.49 -4.82
C GLN A 112 -5.84 14.27 -4.41
N ASP A 113 -5.24 13.59 -5.39
CA ASP A 113 -4.24 12.55 -5.12
C ASP A 113 -3.05 13.15 -4.37
N ASP A 114 -2.64 12.49 -3.29
CA ASP A 114 -1.41 12.79 -2.56
C ASP A 114 -0.44 11.64 -2.81
N LEU A 115 0.52 11.90 -3.69
CA LEU A 115 1.55 10.95 -4.13
C LEU A 115 2.90 11.26 -3.48
N THR A 116 2.92 12.18 -2.52
CA THR A 116 4.13 12.67 -1.85
C THR A 116 4.51 11.78 -0.67
N THR A 117 5.65 12.10 -0.06
CA THR A 117 6.19 11.42 1.12
C THR A 117 5.72 12.03 2.44
N GLU A 118 4.87 13.06 2.42
CA GLU A 118 4.48 13.82 3.62
C GLU A 118 3.71 13.00 4.67
N ARG A 119 3.03 11.93 4.24
CA ARG A 119 2.15 11.10 5.09
C ARG A 119 2.71 9.73 5.43
N MET A 120 4.00 9.49 5.14
CA MET A 120 4.65 8.18 5.29
C MET A 120 4.59 7.58 6.71
N ALA A 121 4.37 8.42 7.72
CA ALA A 121 4.11 7.99 9.09
C ALA A 121 2.92 7.02 9.22
N PHE A 122 1.97 7.04 8.28
CA PHE A 122 0.81 6.15 8.31
C PHE A 122 0.33 5.62 6.93
N CYS A 123 0.75 6.22 5.80
CA CYS A 123 0.49 5.66 4.46
C CYS A 123 1.53 6.10 3.43
N ASP A 124 1.65 5.37 2.32
CA ASP A 124 2.64 5.65 1.26
C ASP A 124 2.08 6.51 0.11
N ALA A 125 0.78 6.45 -0.14
CA ALA A 125 0.09 7.35 -1.07
C ALA A 125 -1.41 7.40 -0.73
N THR A 126 -2.09 8.46 -1.17
CA THR A 126 -3.53 8.62 -1.04
C THR A 126 -4.16 8.96 -2.39
N LEU A 127 -5.23 8.25 -2.76
CA LEU A 127 -6.01 8.52 -3.97
C LEU A 127 -7.36 9.15 -3.63
N LYS A 128 -7.72 10.18 -4.40
CA LYS A 128 -9.04 10.82 -4.33
C LYS A 128 -10.09 9.99 -5.07
N LYS A 129 -11.12 9.53 -4.37
CA LYS A 129 -12.31 8.91 -4.99
C LYS A 129 -13.18 9.91 -5.76
N PRO A 130 -13.85 9.50 -6.85
CA PRO A 130 -13.89 8.14 -7.41
C PRO A 130 -12.56 7.74 -8.07
N LEU A 131 -12.23 6.45 -8.00
CA LEU A 131 -11.00 5.90 -8.58
C LEU A 131 -11.17 5.60 -10.07
N THR A 132 -10.03 5.54 -10.77
CA THR A 132 -9.96 5.01 -12.14
C THR A 132 -8.82 4.02 -12.22
N HIS A 133 -8.86 3.09 -13.19
CA HIS A 133 -7.77 2.14 -13.43
C HIS A 133 -6.39 2.81 -13.52
N ALA A 134 -6.27 3.90 -14.28
CA ALA A 134 -5.01 4.60 -14.46
C ALA A 134 -4.49 5.22 -13.15
N ARG A 135 -5.39 5.78 -12.32
CA ARG A 135 -5.03 6.36 -11.03
C ARG A 135 -4.66 5.30 -10.00
N LEU A 136 -5.36 4.16 -10.01
CA LEU A 136 -5.01 3.02 -9.17
C LEU A 136 -3.61 2.48 -9.52
N ALA A 137 -3.33 2.27 -10.81
CA ALA A 137 -2.02 1.79 -11.26
C ALA A 137 -0.88 2.76 -10.88
N LYS A 138 -1.09 4.06 -11.12
CA LYS A 138 -0.12 5.11 -10.75
C LYS A 138 0.07 5.20 -9.23
N GLY A 139 -1.02 5.18 -8.47
CA GLY A 139 -1.00 5.26 -7.01
C GLY A 139 -0.31 4.06 -6.37
N ALA A 140 -0.57 2.84 -6.87
CA ALA A 140 0.09 1.64 -6.38
C ALA A 140 1.60 1.68 -6.66
N ALA A 141 2.01 2.11 -7.86
CA ALA A 141 3.42 2.28 -8.18
C ALA A 141 4.11 3.29 -7.25
N GLN A 142 3.50 4.45 -7.06
CA GLN A 142 4.05 5.47 -6.17
C GLN A 142 4.07 5.02 -4.70
N ALA A 143 3.05 4.29 -4.25
CA ALA A 143 3.02 3.75 -2.90
C ALA A 143 4.21 2.82 -2.66
N CYS A 144 4.56 1.95 -3.62
CA CYS A 144 5.74 1.10 -3.51
C CYS A 144 7.05 1.92 -3.47
N ASP A 145 7.18 2.93 -4.32
CA ASP A 145 8.39 3.78 -4.35
C ASP A 145 8.56 4.59 -3.05
N ASN A 146 7.47 5.19 -2.55
CA ASN A 146 7.45 5.90 -1.28
C ASN A 146 7.73 4.95 -0.12
N HIS A 147 7.22 3.72 -0.17
CA HIS A 147 7.49 2.71 0.84
C HIS A 147 8.97 2.33 0.91
N ALA A 148 9.63 2.16 -0.24
CA ALA A 148 11.07 1.91 -0.27
C ALA A 148 11.87 3.07 0.37
N HIS A 149 11.43 4.32 0.16
CA HIS A 149 11.99 5.47 0.84
C HIS A 149 11.77 5.42 2.36
N TRP A 150 10.59 4.97 2.81
CA TRP A 150 10.26 4.82 4.21
C TRP A 150 11.18 3.81 4.90
N LEU A 151 11.34 2.62 4.31
CA LEU A 151 12.21 1.57 4.83
C LEU A 151 13.65 2.06 4.98
N ALA A 152 14.19 2.70 3.94
CA ALA A 152 15.54 3.27 3.98
C ALA A 152 15.72 4.34 5.07
N SER A 153 14.71 5.20 5.26
CA SER A 153 14.73 6.24 6.30
C SER A 153 14.69 5.63 7.71
N ARG A 154 13.92 4.57 7.89
CA ARG A 154 13.77 3.85 9.16
C ARG A 154 15.04 3.11 9.56
N ASP A 155 15.67 2.42 8.61
CA ASP A 155 16.92 1.69 8.87
C ASP A 155 18.05 2.65 9.25
N SER A 156 18.08 3.83 8.64
CA SER A 156 19.04 4.90 8.99
C SER A 156 18.82 5.48 10.38
N GLN A 157 17.58 5.45 10.89
CA GLN A 157 17.21 5.95 12.21
C GLN A 157 17.29 4.88 13.31
N ARG A 158 17.50 3.61 12.95
CA ARG A 158 17.63 2.52 13.92
C ARG A 158 18.94 2.72 14.69
N PRO A 159 18.91 2.90 16.03
CA PRO A 159 20.14 2.97 16.79
C PRO A 159 20.93 1.67 16.59
N PRO A 160 22.27 1.73 16.48
CA PRO A 160 23.07 0.53 16.32
C PRO A 160 22.72 -0.46 17.45
N PRO A 161 22.69 -1.77 17.16
CA PRO A 161 22.44 -2.76 18.20
C PRO A 161 23.41 -2.49 19.34
N ARG A 162 22.87 -2.25 20.54
CA ARG A 162 23.71 -2.15 21.73
C ARG A 162 24.42 -3.48 21.84
N LEU A 163 25.72 -3.51 21.53
CA LEU A 163 26.57 -4.64 21.87
C LEU A 163 26.37 -4.83 23.36
N LEU A 164 25.63 -5.87 23.75
CA LEU A 164 25.51 -6.29 25.14
C LEU A 164 26.95 -6.51 25.58
N GLY A 165 27.45 -5.56 26.37
CA GLY A 165 28.83 -5.54 26.81
C GLY A 165 29.15 -6.88 27.45
N ALA A 166 30.32 -7.41 27.09
CA ALA A 166 31.01 -8.39 27.90
C ALA A 166 30.91 -7.96 29.36
N ILE A 167 30.16 -8.72 30.14
CA ILE A 167 30.14 -8.59 31.59
C ILE A 167 31.53 -9.06 32.03
N PRO A 168 32.34 -8.22 32.70
CA PRO A 168 33.64 -8.63 33.22
C PRO A 168 33.52 -9.70 34.30
#